data_AF-A0A2H0HL39-F1
#
_entry.id   AF-A0A2H0HL39-F1
#
_cell.length_a   1.000
_cell.length_b   1.000
_cell.length_c   1.000
_cell.angle_alpha   90.00
_cell.angle_beta   90.00
_cell.angle_gamma   90.00
#
_symmetry.space_group_name_H-M   'P 1'
#
loop_
_entity.id
_entity.type
_entity.pdbx_description
1 polymer ?
#
loop_
_entity_poly.entity_id
_entity_poly.type
_entity_poly.pdbx_seq_one_letter_code
_entity_poly.pdbx_strand_id
1 'polypeptide(L)' 'MNRGQKISQMALSWVLRDQRVTSVIIGASKVDHIEDAVGVLDNLSFTNEELMAIDNILSGK' A
#
# COMPACT_ATOMS: atom_id res chain seq x y z
N MET A 1 9.07 0.40 -10.36
CA MET A 1 7.90 0.06 -9.52
C MET A 1 6.66 0.17 -10.39
N ASN A 2 6.11 -0.95 -10.85
CA ASN A 2 5.05 -0.95 -11.87
C ASN A 2 3.89 -1.86 -11.43
N ARG A 3 3.36 -1.62 -10.21
CA ARG A 3 2.21 -2.35 -9.67
C ARG A 3 0.87 -1.92 -10.29
N GLY A 4 0.88 -0.90 -11.16
CA GLY A 4 -0.35 -0.28 -11.68
C GLY A 4 -1.20 0.44 -10.63
N GLN A 5 -0.69 0.56 -9.39
CA GLN A 5 -1.38 1.14 -8.24
C GLN A 5 -0.90 2.56 -7.96
N LYS A 6 -1.80 3.40 -7.46
CA LYS A 6 -1.46 4.74 -6.94
C LYS A 6 -0.57 4.62 -5.69
N ILE A 7 0.20 5.66 -5.39
CA ILE A 7 1.07 5.68 -4.21
C ILE A 7 0.28 5.58 -2.90
N SER A 8 -0.92 6.14 -2.85
CA SER A 8 -1.88 6.00 -1.74
C SER A 8 -2.26 4.54 -1.52
N GLN A 9 -2.52 3.82 -2.63
CA GLN A 9 -2.86 2.41 -2.57
C GLN A 9 -1.69 1.57 -2.08
N MET A 10 -0.47 1.86 -2.56
CA MET A 10 0.74 1.16 -2.12
C MET A 10 1.01 1.36 -0.63
N ALA A 11 0.79 2.57 -0.10
CA ALA A 11 0.95 2.85 1.33
C ALA A 11 -0.06 2.06 2.18
N LEU A 12 -1.32 1.97 1.72
CA LEU A 12 -2.36 1.18 2.39
C LEU A 12 -2.05 -0.32 2.33
N SER A 13 -1.63 -0.85 1.17
CA SER A 13 -1.19 -2.25 1.04
C SER A 13 -0.02 -2.54 1.98
N TRP A 14 0.93 -1.60 2.13
CA TRP A 14 2.10 -1.78 2.99
C TRP A 14 1.73 -1.90 4.48
N VAL A 15 0.70 -1.16 4.94
CA VAL A 15 0.17 -1.28 6.30
C VAL A 15 -0.59 -2.59 6.50
N LEU A 16 -1.40 -2.97 5.51
CA LEU A 16 -2.21 -4.19 5.55
C LEU A 16 -1.44 -5.48 5.25
N ARG A 17 -0.18 -5.40 4.80
CA ARG A 17 0.66 -6.59 4.54
C ARG A 17 0.94 -7.40 5.81
N ASP A 18 0.97 -6.73 6.95
CA ASP A 18 1.26 -7.36 8.24
C ASP A 18 -0.02 -7.99 8.78
N GLN A 19 -0.04 -9.32 8.90
CA GLN A 19 -1.19 -10.06 9.43
C GLN A 19 -1.57 -9.67 10.86
N ARG A 20 -0.70 -8.98 11.60
CA ARG A 20 -0.99 -8.43 12.93
C ARG A 20 -1.87 -7.17 12.87
N VAL A 21 -1.98 -6.54 11.70
CA VAL A 21 -2.82 -5.36 11.48
C VAL A 21 -4.17 -5.80 10.94
N THR A 22 -5.21 -5.69 11.76
CA THR A 22 -6.56 -6.15 11.40
C THR A 22 -7.29 -5.19 10.45
N SER A 23 -7.00 -3.89 10.52
CA SER A 23 -7.68 -2.88 9.71
C SER A 23 -6.86 -1.59 9.61
N VAL A 24 -7.17 -0.76 8.61
CA VAL A 24 -6.60 0.56 8.39
C VAL A 24 -7.73 1.60 8.42
N ILE A 25 -7.52 2.70 9.16
CA ILE A 25 -8.47 3.81 9.23
C ILE A 25 -8.07 4.86 8.20
N ILE A 26 -8.97 5.14 7.26
CA ILE A 26 -8.75 6.14 6.19
C ILE A 26 -9.63 7.36 6.40
N GLY A 27 -9.09 8.55 6.12
CA GLY A 27 -9.86 9.78 5.98
C GLY A 27 -10.20 10.04 4.52
N ALA A 28 -11.48 10.05 4.17
CA ALA A 28 -11.94 10.33 2.81
C ALA A 28 -12.71 11.67 2.77
N SER A 29 -12.28 12.60 1.92
CA SER A 29 -12.99 13.86 1.65
C SER A 29 -13.75 13.84 0.31
N LYS A 30 -13.58 12.77 -0.47
CA LYS A 30 -14.22 12.51 -1.76
C LYS A 30 -14.46 11.01 -1.92
N VAL A 31 -15.44 10.65 -2.77
CA VAL A 31 -15.79 9.25 -3.03
C VAL A 31 -14.62 8.48 -3.66
N ASP A 32 -13.85 9.12 -4.55
CA ASP A 32 -12.67 8.54 -5.19
C ASP A 32 -11.63 8.00 -4.19
N HIS A 33 -11.52 8.59 -2.98
CA HIS A 33 -10.60 8.09 -1.96
C HIS A 33 -11.03 6.73 -1.39
N ILE A 34 -12.35 6.48 -1.36
CA ILE A 34 -12.91 5.20 -0.94
C ILE A 34 -12.64 4.16 -2.03
N GLU A 35 -12.86 4.50 -3.29
CA GLU A 35 -12.55 3.61 -4.43
C GLU A 35 -11.06 3.25 -4.46
N ASP A 36 -10.18 4.23 -4.25
CA ASP A 36 -8.74 4.00 -4.14
C ASP A 36 -8.43 3.01 -3.01
N ALA A 37 -9.03 3.20 -1.82
CA ALA A 37 -8.81 2.32 -0.68
C ALA A 37 -9.35 0.90 -0.87
N VAL A 38 -10.44 0.73 -1.63
CA VAL A 38 -10.95 -0.61 -1.98
C VAL A 38 -10.01 -1.30 -2.97
N GLY A 39 -9.48 -0.59 -3.97
CA GLY A 39 -8.53 -1.15 -4.96
C GLY A 39 -7.18 -1.60 -4.38
N VAL A 40 -6.90 -1.30 -3.11
CA VAL A 40 -5.75 -1.84 -2.36
C VAL A 40 -5.83 -3.35 -2.20
N LEU A 41 -7.05 -3.87 -2.01
CA LEU A 41 -7.31 -5.29 -1.79
C LEU A 41 -6.92 -6.16 -2.98
N ASP A 42 -6.90 -5.59 -4.19
CA ASP A 42 -6.52 -6.29 -5.42
C ASP A 42 -5.05 -6.68 -5.43
N ASN A 43 -4.18 -5.97 -4.71
CA ASN A 43 -2.77 -6.29 -4.63
C ASN A 43 -2.16 -5.87 -3.29
N LEU A 44 -2.39 -6.71 -2.27
CA LEU A 44 -1.86 -6.58 -0.90
C LEU A 44 -0.46 -7.18 -0.76
N SER A 45 -0.11 -8.12 -1.63
CA SER A 45 1.13 -8.89 -1.54
C SER A 45 2.27 -8.15 -2.23
N PHE A 46 3.39 -7.99 -1.54
CA PHE A 46 4.63 -7.47 -2.13
C PHE A 46 5.59 -8.62 -2.42
N THR A 47 6.27 -8.58 -3.56
CA THR A 47 7.38 -9.51 -3.79
C THR A 47 8.59 -9.11 -2.95
N ASN A 48 9.49 -10.05 -2.73
CA ASN A 48 10.72 -9.76 -2.00
C ASN A 48 11.57 -8.68 -2.72
N GLU A 49 11.56 -8.61 -4.05
CA GLU A 49 12.26 -7.53 -4.76
C GLU A 49 11.63 -6.17 -4.51
N GLU A 50 10.30 -6.08 -4.46
CA GLU A 50 9.61 -4.82 -4.16
C GLU A 50 9.86 -4.37 -2.73
N LEU A 51 9.84 -5.31 -1.78
CA LEU A 51 10.17 -5.01 -0.38
C LEU A 51 11.60 -4.51 -0.25
N MET A 52 12.57 -5.17 -0.88
CA MET A 52 13.97 -4.72 -0.89
C MET A 52 14.11 -3.34 -1.55
N ALA A 53 13.37 -3.05 -2.61
CA ALA A 53 13.38 -1.73 -3.25
C ALA A 53 12.81 -0.65 -2.33
N ILE A 54 11.69 -0.93 -1.65
CA ILE A 54 11.07 -0.01 -0.68
C ILE A 54 12.02 0.21 0.50
N ASP A 55 12.58 -0.85 1.06
CA ASP A 55 13.52 -0.79 2.19
C ASP A 55 14.80 -0.04 1.81
N ASN A 56 15.30 -0.17 0.58
CA ASN A 56 16.43 0.61 0.10
C ASN A 56 16.12 2.11 -0.04
N ILE A 57 14.92 2.47 -0.50
CA ILE A 57 14.48 3.88 -0.58
C ILE A 57 14.29 4.45 0.83
N LEU A 58 13.70 3.68 1.75
CA LEU A 58 13.46 4.10 3.14
C LEU A 58 14.74 4.14 3.99
N SER A 59 15.71 3.26 3.72
CA SER A 59 16.99 3.18 4.46
C SER A 59 17.99 4.25 4.06
N GLY A 60 17.58 5.23 3.23
CA GLY A 60 18.26 6.49 2.91
C GLY A 60 19.69 6.61 3.42
N LYS A 61 20.65 6.12 2.63
CA LYS A 61 21.98 6.70 2.54
C LYS A 61 22.02 7.66 1.36
#